data_AF-A0A550H8Z8-F1
#
_entry.id   AF-A0A550H8Z8-F1
#
_cell.length_a   1.000
_cell.length_b   1.000
_cell.length_c   1.000
_cell.angle_alpha   90.00
_cell.angle_beta   90.00
_cell.angle_gamma   90.00
#
_symmetry.space_group_name_H-M   'P 1'
#
loop_
_entity.id
_entity.type
_entity.pdbx_description
1 polymer ?
#
loop_
_entity_poly.entity_id
_entity_poly.type
_entity_poly.pdbx_seq_one_letter_code
_entity_poly.pdbx_strand_id
1 'polypeptide(L)'
;MGLFLVVGNIAVAKLLGLLHGYTPLTDVGCTLRVIRREMLEAILPELNAEGASFSPQMIVKVLRYGGKMKEIPVHYLTRVGEAKITTSKVKAFRNGLQMIKVILNL
;
A
#
# COMPACT_ATOMS: atom_id res chain seq x y z
N MET A 1 -12.63 11.95 1.74
CA MET A 1 -12.38 10.98 0.64
C MET A 1 -13.72 10.52 0.09
N GLY A 2 -13.83 10.30 -1.23
CA GLY A 2 -15.04 9.72 -1.82
C GLY A 2 -15.07 8.19 -1.69
N LEU A 3 -16.27 7.60 -1.68
CA LEU A 3 -16.51 6.16 -1.53
C LEU A 3 -15.66 5.30 -2.49
N PHE A 4 -15.48 5.77 -3.73
CA PHE A 4 -14.66 5.10 -4.76
C PHE A 4 -13.23 4.79 -4.28
N LEU A 5 -12.58 5.74 -3.61
CA LEU A 5 -11.20 5.57 -3.15
C LEU A 5 -11.12 4.61 -1.95
N VAL A 6 -12.10 4.69 -1.06
CA VAL A 6 -12.18 3.83 0.13
C VAL A 6 -12.35 2.39 -0.29
N VAL A 7 -13.35 2.12 -1.13
CA VAL A 7 -13.63 0.76 -1.64
C VAL A 7 -12.49 0.25 -2.49
N GLY A 8 -11.89 1.10 -3.35
CA GLY A 8 -10.74 0.74 -4.16
C GLY A 8 -9.52 0.32 -3.33
N ASN A 9 -9.16 1.08 -2.31
CA ASN A 9 -8.06 0.74 -1.41
C ASN A 9 -8.32 -0.57 -0.66
N ILE A 10 -9.54 -0.75 -0.13
CA ILE A 10 -9.91 -2.00 0.55
C ILE A 10 -9.80 -3.19 -0.41
N ALA A 11 -10.32 -3.07 -1.63
CA ALA A 11 -10.25 -4.14 -2.63
C ALA A 11 -8.81 -4.54 -2.96
N VAL A 12 -7.91 -3.57 -3.21
CA VAL A 12 -6.49 -3.86 -3.49
C VAL A 12 -5.79 -4.43 -2.24
N ALA A 13 -6.11 -3.94 -1.05
CA ALA A 13 -5.58 -4.46 0.20
C ALA A 13 -5.98 -5.93 0.42
N LYS A 14 -7.23 -6.29 0.15
CA LYS A 14 -7.71 -7.68 0.24
C LYS A 14 -7.10 -8.58 -0.83
N LEU A 15 -6.90 -8.08 -2.05
CA LEU A 15 -6.17 -8.82 -3.09
C LEU A 15 -4.74 -9.14 -2.64
N LEU A 16 -4.01 -8.14 -2.15
CA LEU A 16 -2.65 -8.34 -1.62
C LEU A 16 -2.67 -9.37 -0.48
N GLY A 17 -3.59 -9.21 0.46
CA GLY A 17 -3.71 -10.10 1.61
C GLY A 17 -4.05 -11.53 1.24
N LEU A 18 -4.89 -11.74 0.23
CA LEU A 18 -5.25 -13.05 -0.31
C LEU A 18 -4.05 -13.75 -0.95
N LEU A 19 -3.24 -13.01 -1.72
CA LEU A 19 -2.12 -13.58 -2.48
C LEU A 19 -0.85 -13.78 -1.62
N HIS A 20 -0.62 -12.90 -0.65
CA HIS A 20 0.64 -12.86 0.12
C HIS A 20 0.46 -13.13 1.63
N GLY A 21 -0.74 -13.54 2.06
CA GLY A 21 -0.97 -14.09 3.40
C GLY A 21 -1.19 -13.08 4.53
N TYR A 22 -1.70 -11.87 4.25
CA TYR A 22 -1.99 -10.86 5.26
C TYR A 22 -3.35 -10.17 5.06
N THR A 23 -4.40 -10.77 5.62
CA THR A 23 -5.80 -10.34 5.45
C THR A 23 -6.26 -9.13 6.28
N PRO A 24 -5.63 -8.72 7.41
CA PRO A 24 -6.13 -7.58 8.19
C PRO A 24 -6.05 -6.23 7.47
N LEU A 25 -5.22 -6.09 6.45
CA LEU A 25 -4.98 -4.82 5.75
C LEU A 25 -6.28 -4.20 5.20
N THR A 26 -6.50 -2.92 5.47
CA THR A 26 -7.63 -2.14 4.95
C THR A 26 -7.17 -0.96 4.08
N ASP A 27 -5.92 -0.51 4.23
CA ASP A 27 -5.34 0.55 3.41
C ASP A 27 -3.96 0.18 2.85
N VAL A 28 -3.92 -0.18 1.56
CA VAL A 28 -2.66 -0.49 0.86
C VAL A 28 -1.85 0.76 0.51
N GLY A 29 -2.45 1.95 0.54
CA GLY A 29 -1.83 3.21 0.13
C GLY A 29 -1.20 4.01 1.26
N CYS A 30 -1.35 3.58 2.51
CA CYS A 30 -0.86 4.31 3.67
C CYS A 30 0.68 4.39 3.69
N THR A 31 1.24 5.59 3.68
CA THR A 31 2.69 5.82 3.75
C THR A 31 3.21 5.94 5.18
N LEU A 32 2.34 6.23 6.15
CA LEU A 32 2.70 6.30 7.55
C LEU A 32 3.00 4.88 8.07
N ARG A 33 4.26 4.61 8.38
CA ARG A 33 4.71 3.30 8.85
C ARG A 33 5.93 3.44 9.75
N VAL A 34 6.06 2.47 10.65
CA VAL A 34 7.26 2.25 11.45
C VAL A 34 7.78 0.85 11.11
N ILE A 35 9.07 0.75 10.83
CA ILE A 35 9.74 -0.50 10.47
C ILE A 35 11.01 -0.63 11.30
N ARG A 36 11.33 -1.86 11.71
CA ARG A 36 12.61 -2.16 12.35
C ARG A 36 13.74 -1.94 11.34
N ARG A 37 14.86 -1.40 11.80
CA ARG A 37 16.01 -1.09 10.94
C ARG A 37 16.49 -2.32 10.18
N GLU A 38 16.61 -3.44 10.88
CA GLU A 38 17.17 -4.68 10.34
C GLU A 38 16.26 -5.25 9.23
N MET A 39 14.94 -5.15 9.41
CA MET A 39 13.98 -5.54 8.38
C MET A 39 14.04 -4.60 7.17
N LEU A 40 14.21 -3.29 7.39
CA LEU A 40 14.35 -2.33 6.30
C LEU A 40 15.60 -2.61 5.48
N GLU A 41 16.75 -2.79 6.14
CA GLU A 41 18.02 -3.10 5.48
C GLU A 41 17.96 -4.40 4.68
N ALA A 42 17.23 -5.41 5.17
CA ALA A 42 17.05 -6.67 4.45
C ALA A 42 16.21 -6.53 3.17
N ILE A 43 15.12 -5.75 3.20
CA ILE A 43 14.22 -5.64 2.03
C ILE A 43 14.65 -4.56 1.05
N LEU A 44 15.43 -3.56 1.48
CA LEU A 44 15.77 -2.37 0.69
C LEU A 44 16.37 -2.69 -0.70
N PRO A 45 17.28 -3.68 -0.85
CA PRO A 45 17.84 -4.04 -2.16
C PRO A 45 16.81 -4.53 -3.18
N GLU A 46 15.64 -4.99 -2.72
CA GLU A 46 14.56 -5.50 -3.56
C GLU A 46 13.43 -4.49 -3.79
N LEU A 47 13.54 -3.28 -3.24
CA LEU A 47 12.57 -2.20 -3.43
C LEU A 47 12.93 -1.39 -4.67
N ASN A 48 12.22 -1.66 -5.77
CA ASN A 48 12.42 -0.99 -7.05
C ASN A 48 11.11 -0.42 -7.65
N ALA A 49 9.98 -0.56 -6.96
CA ALA A 49 8.72 0.03 -7.38
C ALA A 49 8.70 1.52 -7.04
N GLU A 50 8.15 2.31 -7.96
CA GLU A 50 8.02 3.76 -7.79
C GLU A 50 6.57 4.18 -7.54
N GLY A 51 6.41 5.40 -7.03
CA GLY A 51 5.09 6.02 -6.85
C GLY A 51 4.14 5.22 -5.96
N ALA A 52 2.89 5.07 -6.40
CA ALA A 52 1.84 4.40 -5.61
C ALA A 52 2.10 2.90 -5.39
N SER A 53 2.88 2.26 -6.28
CA SER A 53 3.19 0.83 -6.20
C SER A 53 4.30 0.49 -5.22
N PHE A 54 5.04 1.48 -4.72
CA PHE A 54 6.06 1.27 -3.68
C PHE A 54 5.45 0.65 -2.41
N SER A 55 4.31 1.16 -1.97
CA SER A 55 3.66 0.70 -0.74
C SER A 55 3.33 -0.80 -0.76
N PRO A 56 2.60 -1.34 -1.76
CA PRO A 56 2.31 -2.77 -1.82
C PRO A 56 3.56 -3.63 -1.99
N GLN A 57 4.55 -3.19 -2.77
CA GLN A 57 5.82 -3.93 -2.88
C GLN A 57 6.49 -4.09 -1.53
N MET A 58 6.63 -2.99 -0.78
CA MET A 58 7.27 -3.02 0.53
C MET A 58 6.51 -3.92 1.51
N ILE A 59 5.18 -3.90 1.51
CA ILE A 59 4.36 -4.78 2.36
C ILE A 59 4.63 -6.24 2.02
N VAL A 60 4.58 -6.62 0.74
CA VAL A 60 4.85 -8.00 0.30
C VAL A 60 6.26 -8.44 0.66
N LYS A 61 7.28 -7.58 0.48
CA LYS A 61 8.66 -7.91 0.85
C LYS A 61 8.80 -8.15 2.35
N VAL A 62 8.22 -7.31 3.20
CA VAL A 62 8.21 -7.53 4.65
C VAL A 62 7.59 -8.89 5.00
N LEU A 63 6.44 -9.24 4.39
CA LEU A 63 5.78 -10.52 4.64
C LEU A 63 6.62 -11.72 4.21
N ARG A 64 7.27 -11.64 3.04
CA ARG A 64 8.15 -12.71 2.52
C ARG A 64 9.39 -12.94 3.36
N TYR A 65 9.92 -11.88 3.96
CA TYR A 65 11.03 -11.94 4.90
C TYR A 65 10.59 -12.40 6.31
N GLY A 66 9.35 -12.90 6.47
CA GLY A 66 8.82 -13.40 7.75
C GLY A 66 8.47 -12.30 8.74
N GLY A 67 8.39 -11.05 8.27
CA GLY A 67 8.02 -9.91 9.09
C GLY A 67 6.57 -10.01 9.58
N LYS A 68 6.38 -9.74 10.87
CA LYS A 68 5.04 -9.57 11.44
C LYS A 68 4.65 -8.10 11.38
N MET A 69 3.45 -7.81 10.92
CA MET A 69 2.94 -6.44 10.84
C MET A 69 1.54 -6.35 11.43
N LYS A 70 1.17 -5.14 11.85
CA LYS A 70 -0.17 -4.80 12.35
C LYS A 70 -0.56 -3.45 11.77
N GLU A 71 -1.78 -3.37 11.25
CA GLU A 71 -2.37 -2.09 10.86
C GLU A 71 -2.89 -1.38 12.11
N ILE A 72 -2.51 -0.11 12.27
CA ILE A 72 -2.99 0.74 13.36
C ILE A 72 -3.93 1.77 12.73
N PRO A 73 -5.23 1.77 13.07
CA PRO A 73 -6.17 2.71 12.49
C PRO A 73 -5.80 4.14 12.91
N VAL A 74 -5.80 5.05 11.95
CA VAL A 74 -5.58 6.48 12.16
C VAL A 74 -6.77 7.26 11.63
N HIS A 75 -7.14 8.32 12.33
CA HIS A 75 -8.21 9.21 11.88
C HIS A 75 -7.67 10.16 10.80
N TYR A 76 -8.21 10.04 9.59
CA TYR A 76 -7.93 10.99 8.52
C TYR A 76 -8.69 12.29 8.79
N LEU A 77 -7.95 13.36 9.08
CA LEU A 77 -8.50 14.72 9.15
C LEU A 77 -8.59 15.32 7.75
N THR A 78 -9.44 16.33 7.60
CA THR A 78 -9.56 17.09 6.35
C THR A 78 -8.21 17.71 6.01
N ARG A 79 -7.69 17.41 4.81
CA ARG A 79 -6.44 18.01 4.34
C ARG A 79 -6.65 19.51 4.11
N VAL A 80 -5.68 20.30 4.55
CA VAL A 80 -5.50 21.69 4.10
C VAL A 80 -4.58 21.66 2.87
N GLY A 81 -5.08 22.08 1.70
CA GLY A 81 -4.35 22.10 0.42
C GLY A 81 -4.67 20.96 -0.56
N GLU A 82 -4.02 20.97 -1.74
CA GLU A 82 -4.28 20.04 -2.83
C GLU A 82 -3.58 18.67 -2.70
N ALA A 83 -4.19 17.63 -3.27
CA ALA A 83 -3.65 16.28 -3.22
C ALA A 83 -2.62 16.02 -4.35
N LYS A 84 -1.37 15.70 -3.96
CA LYS A 84 -0.28 15.30 -4.89
C LYS A 84 -0.61 14.08 -5.77
N ILE A 85 -1.29 13.06 -5.23
CA ILE A 85 -1.39 11.74 -5.87
C ILE A 85 -2.81 11.46 -6.40
N THR A 86 -3.83 11.94 -5.69
CA THR A 86 -5.24 11.62 -5.96
C THR A 86 -6.00 12.84 -6.46
N THR A 87 -5.42 13.53 -7.44
CA THR A 87 -5.96 14.78 -7.99
C THR A 87 -7.13 14.53 -8.95
N SER A 88 -7.26 13.31 -9.51
CA SER A 88 -8.40 12.91 -10.35
C SER A 88 -8.74 11.43 -10.22
N LYS A 89 -10.01 11.08 -10.47
CA LYS A 89 -10.49 9.68 -10.45
C LYS A 89 -9.73 8.80 -11.45
N VAL A 90 -9.39 9.34 -12.62
CA VAL A 90 -8.64 8.62 -13.67
C VAL A 90 -7.22 8.29 -13.21
N LYS A 91 -6.51 9.26 -12.61
CA LYS A 91 -5.18 9.02 -12.04
C LYS A 91 -5.23 7.98 -10.92
N ALA A 92 -6.23 8.09 -10.02
CA ALA A 92 -6.42 7.12 -8.96
C ALA A 92 -6.66 5.70 -9.48
N PHE A 93 -7.47 5.54 -10.52
CA PHE A 93 -7.73 4.26 -11.16
C PHE A 93 -6.46 3.67 -11.82
N ARG A 94 -5.70 4.48 -12.56
CA ARG A 94 -4.41 4.07 -13.15
C ARG A 94 -3.41 3.63 -12.09
N ASN A 95 -3.31 4.37 -10.99
CA ASN A 95 -2.45 4.00 -9.86
C ASN A 95 -2.89 2.66 -9.26
N GLY A 96 -4.20 2.46 -9.07
CA GLY A 96 -4.74 1.17 -8.60
C GLY A 96 -4.36 0.00 -9.51
N LEU A 97 -4.46 0.17 -10.83
CA LEU A 97 -4.02 -0.86 -11.79
C LEU A 97 -2.51 -1.13 -11.72
N GLN A 98 -1.69 -0.10 -11.54
CA GLN A 98 -0.24 -0.26 -11.35
C GLN A 98 0.08 -1.03 -10.07
N MET A 99 -0.63 -0.76 -8.97
CA MET A 99 -0.49 -1.49 -7.71
C MET A 99 -0.87 -2.96 -7.89
N ILE A 100 -2.00 -3.25 -8.54
CA ILE A 100 -2.45 -4.62 -8.83
C ILE A 100 -1.41 -5.36 -9.66
N LYS A 101 -0.89 -4.74 -10.74
CA LYS A 101 0.15 -5.36 -11.58
C LYS A 101 1.39 -5.74 -10.77
N VAL A 102 1.84 -4.89 -9.86
CA VAL A 102 2.97 -5.18 -8.98
C VAL A 102 2.65 -6.31 -8.01
N ILE A 103 1.47 -6.30 -7.39
CA ILE A 103 1.04 -7.37 -6.47
C ILE A 103 1.01 -8.74 -7.15
N LEU A 104 0.58 -8.81 -8.42
CA LEU A 104 0.52 -10.04 -9.20
C LEU A 104 1.89 -10.53 -9.69
N ASN A 105 2.85 -9.63 -9.86
CA ASN A 105 4.19 -9.94 -10.38
C ASN A 105 5.22 -10.19 -9.29
N LEU A 106 4.88 -9.94 -8.03
CA LEU A 106 5.73 -10.29 -6.89
C LEU A 106 5.55 -11.76 -6.59
#